data_AF-B8CAF5-F1
#
_entry.id   AF-B8CAF5-F1
#
_cell.length_a   1.000
_cell.length_b   1.000
_cell.length_c   1.000
_cell.angle_alpha   90.00
_cell.angle_beta   90.00
_cell.angle_gamma   90.00
#
_symmetry.space_group_name_H-M   'P 1'
#
loop_
_entity.id
_entity.type
_entity.pdbx_description
1 polymer ?
#
loop_
_entity_poly.entity_id
_entity_poly.type
_entity_poly.pdbx_seq_one_letter_code
_entity_poly.pdbx_strand_id
1 'polypeptide(L)'
;MIASTALRTLARGPASLASTTRLLSSAATQSSGLPSSISRVGAADSFPNEYPGQNYIFNWCLNADGVTPLKKSAFRITKPLELKVAGLELPKTSPLKVNAKGERSKVPEAGSDALSFEAFDEAMQQTKDMLSLSDSLFCPEGHAPGTRTGVRVISNMGALAPDLVAYLERAPKRDPKSQPITCYVLGGVEEFSGYAIEEVEERLDDGSRVAVSVATVVVAGKNPSLKRVVAGIELSVEGLEADAMERAEKKAAEEKEA
;
A
#
# COMPACT_ATOMS: atom_id res chain seq x y z
N MET A 1 7.11 67.53 18.46
CA MET A 1 8.47 66.98 18.70
C MET A 1 8.70 65.96 17.59
N ILE A 2 9.19 66.33 16.41
CA ILE A 2 10.54 66.79 15.99
C ILE A 2 11.64 65.74 16.19
N ALA A 3 12.35 65.48 15.07
CA ALA A 3 13.60 64.76 14.81
C ALA A 3 13.46 63.25 14.44
N SER A 4 13.76 62.79 13.21
CA SER A 4 14.96 62.96 12.34
C SER A 4 16.15 62.16 12.93
N THR A 5 17.00 61.38 12.25
CA THR A 5 17.49 61.34 10.85
C THR A 5 18.29 60.03 10.66
N ALA A 6 18.22 59.37 9.49
CA ALA A 6 19.31 59.16 8.50
C ALA A 6 19.94 57.74 8.53
N LEU A 7 20.00 56.93 7.45
CA LEU A 7 20.53 57.03 6.07
C LEU A 7 21.96 56.48 5.93
N ARG A 8 22.20 55.78 4.80
CA ARG A 8 23.48 55.42 4.10
C ARG A 8 23.95 53.97 4.28
N THR A 9 24.45 53.25 3.26
CA THR A 9 24.64 53.49 1.81
C THR A 9 24.89 52.14 1.11
N LEU A 10 24.51 52.11 -0.18
CA LEU A 10 24.74 51.10 -1.22
C LEU A 10 26.22 50.74 -1.47
N ALA A 11 26.47 49.49 -1.86
CA ALA A 11 27.51 49.20 -2.86
C ALA A 11 27.05 48.09 -3.80
N ARG A 12 27.05 48.44 -5.09
CA ARG A 12 26.73 47.65 -6.28
C ARG A 12 28.06 47.15 -6.86
N GLY A 13 28.16 45.88 -7.25
CA GLY A 13 29.31 45.32 -7.97
C GLY A 13 28.84 44.34 -9.05
N PRO A 14 29.50 44.27 -10.23
CA PRO A 14 28.87 43.83 -11.47
C PRO A 14 29.09 42.35 -11.83
N ALA A 15 28.36 41.98 -12.89
CA ALA A 15 28.23 40.68 -13.54
C ALA A 15 29.53 39.98 -13.95
N SER A 16 29.48 38.64 -13.98
CA SER A 16 30.23 37.84 -14.94
C SER A 16 29.41 36.62 -15.35
N LEU A 17 29.00 36.64 -16.62
CA LEU A 17 28.48 35.51 -17.38
C LEU A 17 29.66 34.59 -17.73
N ALA A 18 29.62 33.34 -17.26
CA ALA A 18 30.40 32.27 -17.85
C ALA A 18 29.49 31.04 -17.99
N SER A 19 28.89 30.95 -19.18
CA SER A 19 28.32 29.73 -19.72
C SER A 19 29.45 28.71 -19.87
N THR A 20 29.36 27.59 -19.16
CA THR A 20 30.21 26.42 -19.42
C THR A 20 29.33 25.19 -19.39
N THR A 21 28.89 24.83 -20.60
CA THR A 21 28.42 23.51 -21.00
C THR A 21 29.37 22.43 -20.46
N ARG A 22 28.95 21.70 -19.42
CA ARG A 22 29.57 20.42 -19.07
C ARG A 22 28.90 19.32 -19.87
N LEU A 23 29.65 18.85 -20.87
CA LEU A 23 29.40 17.64 -21.62
C LEU A 23 29.38 16.41 -20.71
N LEU A 24 28.48 15.49 -21.07
CA LEU A 24 28.30 14.16 -20.52
C LEU A 24 29.61 13.35 -20.54
N SER A 25 29.86 12.62 -19.45
CA SER A 25 30.70 11.42 -19.44
C SER A 25 30.17 10.45 -18.38
N SER A 26 29.17 9.67 -18.75
CA SER A 26 28.79 8.42 -18.11
C SER A 26 29.84 7.36 -18.48
N ALA A 27 30.94 7.31 -17.73
CA ALA A 27 31.85 6.18 -17.79
C ALA A 27 31.27 5.04 -16.95
N ALA A 28 30.47 4.18 -17.58
CA ALA A 28 30.10 2.89 -17.04
C ALA A 28 31.38 2.07 -16.82
N THR A 29 31.71 1.82 -15.55
CA THR A 29 32.78 0.90 -15.18
C THR A 29 32.31 -0.51 -15.55
N GLN A 30 32.74 -1.01 -16.71
CA GLN A 30 32.53 -2.41 -17.09
C GLN A 30 33.34 -3.29 -16.13
N SER A 31 32.65 -4.01 -15.25
CA SER A 31 33.24 -5.11 -14.50
C SER A 31 33.61 -6.23 -15.48
N SER A 32 34.88 -6.29 -15.88
CA SER A 32 35.43 -7.40 -16.66
C SER A 32 35.44 -8.65 -15.77
N GLY A 33 34.59 -9.64 -16.06
CA GLY A 33 34.68 -10.94 -15.38
C GLY A 33 33.44 -11.83 -15.34
N LEU A 34 32.30 -11.44 -15.93
CA LEU A 34 31.12 -12.31 -15.98
C LEU A 34 30.96 -12.93 -17.38
N PRO A 35 30.72 -14.25 -17.49
CA PRO A 35 30.50 -14.93 -18.77
C PRO A 35 29.23 -14.39 -19.45
N SER A 36 29.25 -14.33 -20.79
CA SER A 36 28.15 -13.80 -21.63
C SER A 36 26.81 -14.55 -21.48
N SER A 37 26.81 -15.70 -20.79
CA SER A 37 25.61 -16.44 -20.41
C SER A 37 24.86 -15.87 -19.20
N ILE A 38 25.42 -14.85 -18.52
CA ILE A 38 24.73 -14.01 -17.54
C ILE A 38 24.49 -12.64 -18.17
N SER A 39 23.69 -12.60 -19.23
CA SER A 39 22.98 -11.36 -19.56
C SER A 39 21.82 -11.23 -18.57
N ARG A 40 21.79 -10.15 -17.78
CA ARG A 40 20.56 -9.76 -17.07
C ARG A 40 19.48 -9.59 -18.14
N VAL A 41 18.53 -10.52 -18.17
CA VAL A 41 17.28 -10.36 -18.92
C VAL A 41 16.59 -9.14 -18.35
N GLY A 42 16.50 -8.08 -19.16
CA GLY A 42 15.91 -6.79 -18.82
C GLY A 42 16.88 -5.84 -18.14
N ALA A 43 17.35 -4.83 -18.87
CA ALA A 43 17.56 -3.54 -18.23
C ALA A 43 16.21 -3.15 -17.65
N ALA A 44 16.14 -2.89 -16.33
CA ALA A 44 14.95 -2.26 -15.80
C ALA A 44 14.87 -0.89 -16.48
N ASP A 45 13.91 -0.71 -17.38
CA ASP A 45 13.49 0.60 -17.86
C ASP A 45 12.87 1.35 -16.68
N SER A 46 13.69 1.69 -15.68
CA SER A 46 13.30 2.62 -14.64
C SER A 46 13.15 3.97 -15.31
N PHE A 47 11.93 4.50 -15.33
CA PHE A 47 11.70 5.84 -15.84
C PHE A 47 12.67 6.83 -15.16
N PRO A 48 13.09 7.91 -15.84
CA PRO A 48 14.17 8.80 -15.37
C PRO A 48 14.02 9.38 -13.95
N ASN A 49 12.80 9.30 -13.38
CA ASN A 49 12.45 9.82 -12.05
C ASN A 49 11.97 8.73 -11.08
N GLU A 50 12.06 7.44 -11.41
CA GLU A 50 11.75 6.37 -10.46
C GLU A 50 12.91 6.13 -9.49
N TYR A 51 12.57 6.00 -8.22
CA TYR A 51 13.47 5.59 -7.16
C TYR A 51 12.67 4.81 -6.11
N PRO A 52 13.30 4.13 -5.14
CA PRO A 52 12.54 3.44 -4.12
C PRO A 52 11.61 4.37 -3.35
N GLY A 53 10.32 4.03 -3.29
CA GLY A 53 9.28 4.92 -2.78
C GLY A 53 8.57 5.74 -3.85
N GLN A 54 9.12 5.85 -5.06
CA GLN A 54 8.53 6.55 -6.19
C GLN A 54 8.50 5.61 -7.41
N ASN A 55 7.57 4.67 -7.40
CA ASN A 55 7.33 3.75 -8.51
C ASN A 55 5.99 4.10 -9.16
N TYR A 56 5.99 4.42 -10.45
CA TYR A 56 4.79 4.95 -11.11
C TYR A 56 3.67 3.93 -11.13
N ILE A 57 3.97 2.68 -11.49
CA ILE A 57 2.96 1.61 -11.61
C ILE A 57 2.31 1.36 -10.24
N PHE A 58 3.11 1.32 -9.17
CA PHE A 58 2.59 1.14 -7.83
C PHE A 58 1.77 2.34 -7.34
N ASN A 59 2.22 3.57 -7.61
CA ASN A 59 1.45 4.77 -7.26
C ASN A 59 0.10 4.81 -8.01
N TRP A 60 0.04 4.36 -9.26
CA TRP A 60 -1.23 4.20 -9.98
C TRP A 60 -2.14 3.16 -9.33
N CYS A 61 -1.58 2.06 -8.83
CA CYS A 61 -2.37 1.06 -8.10
C CYS A 61 -2.93 1.64 -6.79
N LEU A 62 -2.14 2.41 -6.04
CA LEU A 62 -2.63 3.06 -4.82
C LEU A 62 -3.73 4.08 -5.12
N ASN A 63 -3.62 4.82 -6.22
CA ASN A 63 -4.69 5.73 -6.65
C ASN A 63 -5.99 4.96 -6.95
N ALA A 64 -5.91 3.77 -7.55
CA ALA A 64 -7.07 2.90 -7.75
C ALA A 64 -7.66 2.40 -6.42
N ASP A 65 -6.81 2.20 -5.40
CA ASP A 65 -7.23 1.93 -4.02
C ASP A 65 -7.70 3.21 -3.27
N GLY A 66 -7.80 4.36 -3.94
CA GLY A 66 -8.24 5.63 -3.35
C GLY A 66 -7.21 6.34 -2.47
N VAL A 67 -5.94 5.95 -2.51
CA VAL A 67 -4.85 6.62 -1.77
C VAL A 67 -3.86 7.23 -2.75
N THR A 68 -3.70 8.55 -2.71
CA THR A 68 -2.76 9.26 -3.58
C THR A 68 -1.51 9.69 -2.80
N PRO A 69 -0.33 9.10 -3.04
CA PRO A 69 0.89 9.50 -2.35
C PRO A 69 1.33 10.91 -2.80
N LEU A 70 1.05 11.95 -2.00
CA LEU A 70 1.34 13.34 -2.39
C LEU A 70 2.74 13.83 -1.99
N LYS A 71 3.30 13.33 -0.88
CA LYS A 71 4.36 14.07 -0.16
C LYS A 71 5.77 13.52 -0.21
N LYS A 72 6.04 12.25 -0.54
CA LYS A 72 7.42 11.79 -0.87
C LYS A 72 7.57 10.32 -1.28
N SER A 73 6.92 9.36 -0.62
CA SER A 73 7.26 7.95 -0.87
C SER A 73 6.18 6.94 -0.49
N ALA A 74 5.89 6.01 -1.40
CA ALA A 74 5.12 4.80 -1.14
C ALA A 74 5.99 3.56 -1.43
N PHE A 75 6.30 2.80 -0.37
CA PHE A 75 7.15 1.62 -0.45
C PHE A 75 6.28 0.37 -0.58
N ARG A 76 6.32 -0.30 -1.73
CA ARG A 76 5.78 -1.64 -1.89
C ARG A 76 6.72 -2.66 -1.25
N ILE A 77 6.24 -3.45 -0.28
CA ILE A 77 7.07 -4.36 0.52
C ILE A 77 6.51 -5.78 0.43
N THR A 78 7.06 -6.57 -0.48
CA THR A 78 6.73 -7.98 -0.73
C THR A 78 7.74 -8.94 -0.11
N LYS A 79 8.92 -8.44 0.28
CA LYS A 79 10.04 -9.24 0.80
C LYS A 79 10.78 -8.52 1.92
N PRO A 80 11.44 -9.27 2.84
CA PRO A 80 12.23 -8.67 3.89
C PRO A 80 13.33 -7.71 3.39
N LEU A 81 13.95 -7.97 2.24
CA LEU A 81 14.98 -7.07 1.69
C LEU A 81 14.44 -5.68 1.32
N GLU A 82 13.15 -5.57 0.98
CA GLU A 82 12.51 -4.29 0.62
C GLU A 82 12.27 -3.43 1.87
N LEU A 83 12.22 -4.02 3.08
CA LEU A 83 12.21 -3.26 4.34
C LEU A 83 13.47 -2.40 4.49
N LYS A 84 14.64 -2.95 4.15
CA LYS A 84 15.91 -2.19 4.21
C LYS A 84 15.91 -1.01 3.25
N VAL A 85 15.31 -1.20 2.07
CA VAL A 85 15.17 -0.14 1.06
C VAL A 85 14.26 0.98 1.57
N ALA A 86 13.24 0.63 2.36
CA ALA A 86 12.38 1.58 3.06
C ALA A 86 12.99 2.14 4.37
N GLY A 87 14.25 1.81 4.70
CA GLY A 87 14.90 2.25 5.94
C GLY A 87 14.38 1.56 7.21
N LEU A 88 13.72 0.42 7.08
CA LEU A 88 13.12 -0.34 8.18
C LEU A 88 13.96 -1.55 8.57
N GLU A 89 13.78 -1.99 9.82
CA GLU A 89 14.40 -3.20 10.34
C GLU A 89 13.78 -4.47 9.75
N LEU A 90 14.56 -5.55 9.73
CA LEU A 90 14.05 -6.86 9.36
C LEU A 90 13.22 -7.45 10.50
N PRO A 91 12.20 -8.28 10.21
CA PRO A 91 11.48 -8.99 11.25
C PRO A 91 12.41 -9.92 12.02
N LYS A 92 12.18 -10.01 13.33
CA LYS A 92 12.95 -10.88 14.23
C LYS A 92 12.61 -12.37 14.06
N THR A 93 11.40 -12.65 13.59
CA THR A 93 10.85 -14.01 13.42
C THR A 93 10.07 -14.10 12.11
N SER A 94 10.24 -15.17 11.34
CA SER A 94 9.46 -15.44 10.11
C SER A 94 9.34 -16.96 9.88
N PRO A 95 8.13 -17.51 9.66
CA PRO A 95 6.83 -16.83 9.68
C PRO A 95 6.42 -16.38 11.10
N LEU A 96 5.73 -15.25 11.21
CA LEU A 96 5.19 -14.75 12.46
C LEU A 96 3.80 -15.34 12.71
N LYS A 97 3.63 -16.03 13.84
CA LYS A 97 2.32 -16.51 14.28
C LYS A 97 1.67 -15.46 15.18
N VAL A 98 0.52 -14.95 14.77
CA VAL A 98 -0.25 -13.96 15.53
C VAL A 98 -1.55 -14.61 16.00
N ASN A 99 -1.84 -14.53 17.31
CA ASN A 99 -3.16 -14.92 17.83
C ASN A 99 -4.03 -13.66 17.94
N ALA A 100 -4.92 -13.48 16.96
CA ALA A 100 -5.80 -12.33 16.82
C ALA A 100 -7.22 -12.56 17.34
N LYS A 101 -7.54 -13.76 17.87
CA LYS A 101 -8.90 -14.14 18.31
C LYS A 101 -9.57 -13.13 19.23
N GLY A 102 -8.81 -12.55 20.17
CA GLY A 102 -9.33 -11.57 21.13
C GLY A 102 -9.60 -10.17 20.55
N GLU A 103 -9.14 -9.87 19.33
CA GLU A 103 -9.39 -8.58 18.67
C GLU A 103 -10.55 -8.66 17.66
N ARG A 104 -11.03 -9.86 17.29
CA ARG A 104 -12.08 -10.03 16.27
C ARG A 104 -13.37 -9.29 16.60
N SER A 105 -13.79 -9.29 17.87
CA SER A 105 -14.99 -8.55 18.30
C SER A 105 -14.86 -7.02 18.21
N LYS A 106 -13.66 -6.50 17.94
CA LYS A 106 -13.40 -5.06 17.78
C LYS A 106 -13.32 -4.64 16.32
N VAL A 107 -13.46 -5.57 15.39
CA VAL A 107 -13.44 -5.30 13.95
C VAL A 107 -14.78 -5.75 13.38
N PRO A 108 -15.89 -5.04 13.68
CA PRO A 108 -17.21 -5.39 13.17
C PRO A 108 -17.28 -5.24 11.65
N GLU A 109 -18.18 -6.02 11.05
CA GLU A 109 -18.53 -5.90 9.63
C GLU A 109 -19.45 -4.71 9.39
N ALA A 110 -19.21 -3.96 8.32
CA ALA A 110 -20.11 -2.91 7.87
C ALA A 110 -21.47 -3.52 7.45
N GLY A 111 -22.56 -2.89 7.89
CA GLY A 111 -23.91 -3.42 7.72
C GLY A 111 -24.39 -4.33 8.86
N SER A 112 -23.53 -4.65 9.83
CA SER A 112 -23.93 -5.37 11.05
C SER A 112 -24.60 -4.44 12.06
N ASP A 113 -25.20 -5.02 13.10
CA ASP A 113 -25.78 -4.26 14.24
C ASP A 113 -24.76 -3.34 14.94
N ALA A 114 -23.47 -3.63 14.80
CA ALA A 114 -22.39 -2.88 15.46
C ALA A 114 -21.81 -1.75 14.60
N LEU A 115 -22.00 -1.77 13.29
CA LEU A 115 -21.39 -0.81 12.37
C LEU A 115 -22.23 -0.64 11.10
N SER A 116 -22.80 0.56 10.91
CA SER A 116 -23.51 0.91 9.67
C SER A 116 -22.55 1.12 8.50
N PHE A 117 -23.01 0.86 7.26
CA PHE A 117 -22.27 1.19 6.04
C PHE A 117 -21.82 2.66 5.97
N GLU A 118 -22.71 3.61 6.27
CA GLU A 118 -22.40 5.05 6.22
C GLU A 118 -21.22 5.44 7.14
N ALA A 119 -21.25 4.98 8.39
CA ALA A 119 -20.15 5.24 9.33
C ALA A 119 -18.83 4.57 8.89
N PHE A 120 -18.89 3.38 8.27
CA PHE A 120 -17.71 2.73 7.72
C PHE A 120 -17.13 3.51 6.54
N ASP A 121 -17.98 3.94 5.61
CA ASP A 121 -17.56 4.69 4.41
C ASP A 121 -16.94 6.04 4.78
N GLU A 122 -17.53 6.76 5.75
CA GLU A 122 -16.98 8.00 6.26
C GLU A 122 -15.58 7.79 6.87
N ALA A 123 -15.44 6.80 7.76
CA ALA A 123 -14.17 6.48 8.40
C ALA A 123 -13.13 5.99 7.38
N MET A 124 -13.54 5.20 6.38
CA MET A 124 -12.69 4.73 5.29
C MET A 124 -12.19 5.91 4.45
N GLN A 125 -13.08 6.81 4.02
CA GLN A 125 -12.70 7.96 3.20
C GLN A 125 -11.77 8.89 3.95
N GLN A 126 -12.09 9.22 5.21
CA GLN A 126 -11.22 10.01 6.08
C GLN A 126 -9.84 9.36 6.24
N THR A 127 -9.79 8.03 6.39
CA THR A 127 -8.54 7.29 6.50
C THR A 127 -7.71 7.39 5.22
N LYS A 128 -8.34 7.20 4.05
CA LYS A 128 -7.69 7.31 2.72
C LYS A 128 -7.11 8.71 2.49
N ASP A 129 -7.85 9.75 2.85
CA ASP A 129 -7.41 11.14 2.71
C ASP A 129 -6.19 11.43 3.57
N MET A 130 -6.21 10.99 4.84
CA MET A 130 -5.09 11.17 5.77
C MET A 130 -3.85 10.35 5.39
N LEU A 131 -4.04 9.14 4.85
CA LEU A 131 -2.95 8.36 4.27
C LEU A 131 -2.34 9.08 3.06
N SER A 132 -3.16 9.67 2.20
CA SER A 132 -2.70 10.45 1.03
C SER A 132 -1.85 11.68 1.42
N LEU A 133 -2.13 12.26 2.60
CA LEU A 133 -1.40 13.39 3.16
C LEU A 133 -0.15 13.01 3.97
N SER A 134 0.08 11.72 4.20
CA SER A 134 1.21 11.21 4.99
C SER A 134 2.54 11.36 4.23
N ASP A 135 3.63 11.57 4.97
CA ASP A 135 4.95 11.77 4.37
C ASP A 135 5.51 10.49 3.72
N SER A 136 5.16 9.33 4.27
CA SER A 136 5.58 8.03 3.76
C SER A 136 4.48 6.99 3.96
N LEU A 137 4.32 6.14 2.97
CA LEU A 137 3.43 4.97 3.00
C LEU A 137 4.27 3.70 2.91
N PHE A 138 3.96 2.75 3.78
CA PHE A 138 4.55 1.42 3.83
C PHE A 138 3.48 0.43 3.48
N CYS A 139 3.72 -0.33 2.40
CA CYS A 139 2.71 -1.20 1.84
C CYS A 139 3.16 -2.66 1.79
N PRO A 140 3.10 -3.39 2.92
CA PRO A 140 3.25 -4.83 2.94
C PRO A 140 2.24 -5.51 2.01
N GLU A 141 2.72 -6.43 1.17
CA GLU A 141 1.88 -7.25 0.29
C GLU A 141 2.28 -8.73 0.36
N GLY A 142 1.27 -9.60 0.29
CA GLY A 142 1.46 -11.05 0.29
C GLY A 142 0.12 -11.77 0.17
N HIS A 143 0.08 -13.05 0.55
CA HIS A 143 -1.16 -13.78 0.74
C HIS A 143 -1.50 -13.90 2.23
N ALA A 144 -2.78 -13.97 2.56
CA ALA A 144 -3.21 -14.33 3.90
C ALA A 144 -2.75 -15.78 4.23
N PRO A 145 -2.24 -16.06 5.45
CA PRO A 145 -1.70 -17.37 5.79
C PRO A 145 -2.64 -18.54 5.52
N GLY A 146 -2.11 -19.63 4.94
CA GLY A 146 -2.88 -20.82 4.58
C GLY A 146 -3.76 -20.65 3.34
N THR A 147 -3.74 -19.49 2.68
CA THR A 147 -4.59 -19.17 1.52
C THR A 147 -3.77 -18.68 0.33
N ARG A 148 -4.46 -18.39 -0.78
CA ARG A 148 -3.90 -17.62 -1.92
C ARG A 148 -4.53 -16.25 -2.06
N THR A 149 -5.27 -15.80 -1.05
CA THR A 149 -5.98 -14.54 -1.07
C THR A 149 -4.97 -13.41 -0.90
N GLY A 150 -4.84 -12.59 -1.94
CA GLY A 150 -3.91 -11.45 -1.95
C GLY A 150 -4.33 -10.38 -0.94
N VAL A 151 -3.36 -9.87 -0.20
CA VAL A 151 -3.52 -8.82 0.80
C VAL A 151 -2.56 -7.69 0.48
N ARG A 152 -3.08 -6.46 0.42
CA ARG A 152 -2.28 -5.22 0.48
C ARG A 152 -2.63 -4.50 1.76
N VAL A 153 -1.62 -4.18 2.56
CA VAL A 153 -1.76 -3.22 3.66
C VAL A 153 -1.22 -1.88 3.18
N ILE A 154 -1.91 -0.77 3.46
CA ILE A 154 -1.47 0.60 3.15
C ILE A 154 -1.40 1.34 4.48
N SER A 155 -0.21 1.74 4.90
CA SER A 155 -0.03 2.34 6.22
C SER A 155 0.98 3.47 6.27
N ASN A 156 0.73 4.47 7.11
CA ASN A 156 1.75 5.46 7.49
C ASN A 156 2.69 4.97 8.62
N MET A 157 2.47 3.75 9.14
CA MET A 157 3.21 3.20 10.28
C MET A 157 4.33 2.26 9.84
N GLY A 158 5.55 2.77 9.71
CA GLY A 158 6.73 1.95 9.39
C GLY A 158 7.01 0.84 10.42
N ALA A 159 6.60 1.04 11.68
CA ALA A 159 6.79 0.08 12.76
C ALA A 159 6.00 -1.24 12.58
N LEU A 160 4.89 -1.24 11.85
CA LEU A 160 4.07 -2.45 11.62
C LEU A 160 4.56 -3.26 10.42
N ALA A 161 5.24 -2.63 9.47
CA ALA A 161 5.59 -3.26 8.20
C ALA A 161 6.46 -4.52 8.35
N PRO A 162 7.50 -4.58 9.22
CA PRO A 162 8.31 -5.79 9.38
C PRO A 162 7.47 -6.99 9.84
N ASP A 163 6.61 -6.79 10.83
CA ASP A 163 5.78 -7.86 11.39
C ASP A 163 4.70 -8.31 10.41
N LEU A 164 4.10 -7.38 9.64
CA LEU A 164 3.15 -7.71 8.58
C LEU A 164 3.81 -8.52 7.45
N VAL A 165 5.02 -8.16 7.04
CA VAL A 165 5.80 -8.94 6.06
C VAL A 165 6.15 -10.33 6.58
N ALA A 166 6.35 -10.49 7.89
CA ALA A 166 6.60 -11.78 8.50
C ALA A 166 5.33 -12.62 8.69
N TYR A 167 4.18 -11.98 8.87
CA TYR A 167 2.88 -12.62 9.00
C TYR A 167 2.36 -13.12 7.65
N LEU A 168 2.37 -12.26 6.62
CA LEU A 168 1.87 -12.60 5.29
C LEU A 168 2.73 -13.65 4.60
N GLU A 169 2.08 -14.54 3.87
CA GLU A 169 2.79 -15.47 3.00
C GLU A 169 3.31 -14.76 1.76
N ARG A 170 4.47 -15.19 1.28
CA ARG A 170 5.11 -14.55 0.13
C ARG A 170 4.34 -14.83 -1.16
N ALA A 171 3.82 -13.78 -1.78
CA ALA A 171 3.24 -13.86 -3.12
C ALA A 171 4.33 -13.90 -4.22
N PRO A 172 4.08 -14.55 -5.38
CA PRO A 172 4.93 -14.43 -6.56
C PRO A 172 5.10 -12.98 -6.97
N LYS A 173 6.31 -12.59 -7.39
CA LYS A 173 6.54 -11.22 -7.88
C LYS A 173 5.78 -11.04 -9.20
N ARG A 174 4.72 -10.25 -9.16
CA ARG A 174 3.95 -9.77 -10.31
C ARG A 174 3.88 -8.25 -10.25
N ASP A 175 3.52 -7.65 -11.38
CA ASP A 175 3.20 -6.23 -11.42
C ASP A 175 2.11 -5.92 -10.38
N PRO A 176 2.20 -4.76 -9.71
CA PRO A 176 1.20 -4.40 -8.73
C PRO A 176 -0.15 -4.33 -9.43
N LYS A 177 -1.15 -4.94 -8.81
CA LYS A 177 -2.55 -4.93 -9.24
C LYS A 177 -3.45 -4.83 -8.01
N SER A 178 -4.74 -4.61 -8.22
CA SER A 178 -5.73 -4.72 -7.14
C SER A 178 -5.58 -6.05 -6.39
N GLN A 179 -5.74 -6.01 -5.07
CA GLN A 179 -5.73 -7.19 -4.21
C GLN A 179 -7.15 -7.48 -3.72
N PRO A 180 -7.52 -8.77 -3.56
CA PRO A 180 -8.81 -9.13 -2.97
C PRO A 180 -9.06 -8.53 -1.59
N ILE A 181 -8.00 -8.32 -0.80
CA ILE A 181 -8.09 -7.66 0.51
C ILE A 181 -7.19 -6.43 0.53
N THR A 182 -7.76 -5.26 0.82
CA THR A 182 -7.02 -4.02 1.04
C THR A 182 -7.24 -3.51 2.46
N CYS A 183 -6.16 -3.35 3.23
CA CYS A 183 -6.19 -2.87 4.61
C CYS A 183 -5.63 -1.44 4.69
N TYR A 184 -6.44 -0.48 5.11
CA TYR A 184 -6.02 0.89 5.40
C TYR A 184 -5.67 1.03 6.90
N VAL A 185 -4.41 1.29 7.22
CA VAL A 185 -3.92 1.33 8.60
C VAL A 185 -3.32 2.70 8.92
N LEU A 186 -4.02 3.50 9.73
CA LEU A 186 -3.67 4.88 10.01
C LEU A 186 -3.33 5.12 11.48
N GLY A 187 -2.10 5.54 11.75
CA GLY A 187 -1.63 5.95 13.07
C GLY A 187 -1.87 7.44 13.37
N GLY A 188 -1.96 7.77 14.66
CA GLY A 188 -2.02 9.15 15.16
C GLY A 188 -3.39 9.81 15.14
N VAL A 189 -4.46 9.03 14.95
CA VAL A 189 -5.86 9.51 14.87
C VAL A 189 -6.76 8.85 15.92
N GLU A 190 -8.05 9.16 15.90
CA GLU A 190 -9.07 8.51 16.74
C GLU A 190 -9.20 7.01 16.43
N GLU A 191 -9.59 6.21 17.42
CA GLU A 191 -9.73 4.77 17.23
C GLU A 191 -10.94 4.44 16.36
N PHE A 192 -10.68 3.69 15.30
CA PHE A 192 -11.71 3.09 14.47
C PHE A 192 -11.22 1.74 13.95
N SER A 193 -12.12 0.76 13.89
CA SER A 193 -11.84 -0.47 13.17
C SER A 193 -13.09 -1.13 12.65
N GLY A 194 -13.02 -1.64 11.44
CA GLY A 194 -14.10 -2.39 10.80
C GLY A 194 -13.61 -3.02 9.49
N TYR A 195 -14.45 -3.87 8.92
CA TYR A 195 -14.24 -4.39 7.57
C TYR A 195 -15.55 -4.41 6.78
N ALA A 196 -15.45 -4.47 5.46
CA ALA A 196 -16.59 -4.63 4.57
C ALA A 196 -16.23 -5.63 3.47
N ILE A 197 -17.22 -6.39 3.02
CA ILE A 197 -17.16 -7.21 1.80
C ILE A 197 -18.05 -6.53 0.77
N GLU A 198 -17.50 -6.28 -0.41
CA GLU A 198 -18.18 -5.58 -1.50
C GLU A 198 -18.05 -6.38 -2.79
N GLU A 199 -19.10 -6.38 -3.61
CA GLU A 199 -19.04 -6.91 -4.96
C GLU A 199 -18.60 -5.82 -5.94
N VAL A 200 -17.57 -6.10 -6.72
CA VAL A 200 -17.06 -5.22 -7.77
C VAL A 200 -17.09 -5.93 -9.12
N GLU A 201 -17.38 -5.18 -10.18
CA GLU A 201 -17.27 -5.70 -11.54
C GLU A 201 -15.82 -5.63 -12.02
N GLU A 202 -15.16 -6.77 -12.18
CA GLU A 202 -13.88 -6.86 -12.87
C GLU A 202 -14.08 -7.12 -14.37
N ARG A 203 -13.29 -6.42 -15.19
CA ARG A 203 -13.25 -6.66 -16.64
C ARG A 203 -12.17 -7.68 -16.97
N LEU A 204 -12.57 -8.78 -17.62
CA LEU A 204 -11.66 -9.80 -18.11
C LEU A 204 -10.93 -9.36 -19.40
N ASP A 205 -9.86 -10.06 -19.74
CA ASP A 205 -9.04 -9.79 -20.94
C ASP A 205 -9.83 -9.90 -22.26
N ASP A 206 -10.92 -10.69 -22.26
CA ASP A 206 -11.85 -10.83 -23.39
C ASP A 206 -12.89 -9.68 -23.46
N GLY A 207 -12.83 -8.75 -22.51
CA GLY A 207 -13.72 -7.59 -22.40
C GLY A 207 -15.03 -7.85 -21.67
N SER A 208 -15.31 -9.10 -21.25
CA SER A 208 -16.46 -9.45 -20.41
C SER A 208 -16.32 -8.92 -18.98
N ARG A 209 -17.43 -8.87 -18.24
CA ARG A 209 -17.47 -8.41 -16.84
C ARG A 209 -17.86 -9.56 -15.94
N VAL A 210 -17.16 -9.70 -14.82
CA VAL A 210 -17.42 -10.70 -13.79
C VAL A 210 -17.53 -9.99 -12.45
N ALA A 211 -18.59 -10.28 -11.71
CA ALA A 211 -18.71 -9.84 -10.32
C ALA A 211 -17.71 -10.63 -9.47
N VAL A 212 -16.84 -9.92 -8.77
CA VAL A 212 -15.83 -10.46 -7.87
C VAL A 212 -15.98 -9.76 -6.53
N SER A 213 -15.91 -10.52 -5.44
CA SER A 213 -15.93 -9.94 -4.10
C SER A 213 -14.54 -9.49 -3.70
N VAL A 214 -14.49 -8.30 -3.11
CA VAL A 214 -13.30 -7.70 -2.51
C VAL A 214 -13.62 -7.33 -1.08
N ALA A 215 -12.58 -7.29 -0.25
CA ALA A 215 -12.70 -6.92 1.13
C ALA A 215 -11.86 -5.68 1.44
N THR A 216 -12.46 -4.77 2.19
CA THR A 216 -11.78 -3.59 2.72
C THR A 216 -11.71 -3.69 4.23
N VAL A 217 -10.52 -3.46 4.80
CA VAL A 217 -10.30 -3.37 6.24
C VAL A 217 -9.81 -1.98 6.58
N VAL A 218 -10.37 -1.37 7.61
CA VAL A 218 -9.89 -0.08 8.14
C VAL A 218 -9.46 -0.29 9.59
N VAL A 219 -8.25 0.13 9.93
CA VAL A 219 -7.74 0.16 11.31
C VAL A 219 -7.05 1.49 11.57
N ALA A 220 -7.74 2.38 12.25
CA ALA A 220 -7.25 3.70 12.63
C ALA A 220 -7.10 3.80 14.15
N GLY A 221 -6.15 4.61 14.61
CA GLY A 221 -6.00 4.90 16.03
C GLY A 221 -4.65 5.53 16.35
N LYS A 222 -4.43 5.87 17.62
CA LYS A 222 -3.16 6.46 18.05
C LYS A 222 -1.98 5.52 17.79
N ASN A 223 -2.16 4.24 18.10
CA ASN A 223 -1.19 3.16 17.87
C ASN A 223 -1.93 1.89 17.39
N PRO A 224 -2.26 1.77 16.09
CA PRO A 224 -2.92 0.59 15.55
C PRO A 224 -2.17 -0.69 15.90
N SER A 225 -2.88 -1.72 16.36
CA SER A 225 -2.25 -2.96 16.79
C SER A 225 -2.16 -3.97 15.63
N LEU A 226 -1.04 -4.68 15.54
CA LEU A 226 -0.85 -5.77 14.57
C LEU A 226 -1.98 -6.81 14.67
N LYS A 227 -2.38 -7.17 15.90
CA LYS A 227 -3.45 -8.16 16.13
C LYS A 227 -4.79 -7.73 15.55
N ARG A 228 -5.11 -6.43 15.57
CA ARG A 228 -6.35 -5.90 15.01
C ARG A 228 -6.34 -5.90 13.49
N VAL A 229 -5.19 -5.57 12.88
CA VAL A 229 -4.99 -5.70 11.43
C VAL A 229 -5.13 -7.16 10.99
N VAL A 230 -4.48 -8.09 11.71
CA VAL A 230 -4.59 -9.53 11.45
C VAL A 230 -6.02 -10.03 11.62
N ALA A 231 -6.73 -9.60 12.67
CA ALA A 231 -8.14 -9.96 12.87
C ALA A 231 -9.00 -9.53 11.67
N GLY A 232 -8.80 -8.30 11.17
CA GLY A 232 -9.49 -7.83 9.97
C GLY A 232 -9.18 -8.66 8.72
N ILE A 233 -7.90 -9.01 8.50
CA ILE A 233 -7.52 -9.88 7.38
C ILE A 233 -8.19 -11.26 7.49
N GLU A 234 -8.17 -11.89 8.66
CA GLU A 234 -8.78 -13.21 8.88
C GLU A 234 -10.30 -13.16 8.66
N LEU A 235 -10.99 -12.15 9.19
CA LEU A 235 -12.42 -11.94 8.99
C LEU A 235 -12.77 -11.72 7.50
N SER A 236 -11.95 -10.92 6.79
CA SER A 236 -12.12 -10.70 5.36
C SER A 236 -11.93 -11.97 4.53
N VAL A 237 -10.96 -12.83 4.88
CA VAL A 237 -10.80 -14.12 4.20
C VAL A 237 -12.06 -14.98 4.37
N GLU A 238 -12.56 -15.09 5.60
CA GLU A 238 -13.77 -15.87 5.89
C GLU A 238 -15.00 -15.31 5.16
N GLY A 239 -15.16 -13.98 5.13
CA GLY A 239 -16.26 -13.31 4.43
C GLY A 239 -16.20 -13.54 2.91
N LEU A 240 -15.02 -13.44 2.30
CA LEU A 240 -14.84 -13.70 0.87
C LEU A 240 -15.12 -15.17 0.51
N GLU A 241 -14.72 -16.11 1.36
CA GLU A 241 -14.99 -17.54 1.15
C GLU A 241 -16.50 -17.85 1.27
N ALA A 242 -17.18 -17.28 2.27
CA ALA A 242 -18.61 -17.46 2.46
C ALA A 242 -19.41 -16.92 1.26
N ASP A 243 -19.07 -15.72 0.79
CA ASP A 243 -19.71 -15.10 -0.37
C ASP A 243 -19.45 -15.89 -1.68
N ALA A 244 -18.23 -16.39 -1.86
CA ALA A 244 -17.91 -17.26 -3.00
C ALA A 244 -18.74 -18.56 -3.00
N MET A 245 -18.97 -19.15 -1.83
CA MET A 245 -19.83 -20.32 -1.68
C MET A 245 -21.29 -20.01 -2.00
N GLU A 246 -21.84 -18.92 -1.46
CA GLU A 246 -23.22 -18.51 -1.72
C GLU A 246 -23.46 -18.28 -3.23
N ARG A 247 -22.51 -17.63 -3.92
CA ARG A 247 -22.59 -17.42 -5.36
C ARG A 247 -22.55 -18.72 -6.16
N ALA A 248 -21.68 -19.66 -5.78
CA ALA A 248 -21.61 -20.96 -6.43
C ALA A 248 -22.92 -21.74 -6.28
N GLU A 249 -23.56 -21.65 -5.11
CA GLU A 249 -24.86 -22.27 -4.85
C GLU A 249 -25.98 -21.62 -5.67
N LYS A 250 -26.06 -20.29 -5.73
CA LYS A 250 -27.02 -19.57 -6.58
C LYS A 250 -26.90 -19.95 -8.05
N LYS A 251 -25.68 -19.94 -8.58
CA LYS A 251 -25.42 -20.33 -9.98
C LYS A 251 -25.82 -21.79 -10.25
N ALA A 252 -25.52 -22.69 -9.32
CA ALA A 252 -25.90 -24.10 -9.45
C ALA A 252 -27.41 -24.34 -9.33
N ALA A 253 -28.15 -23.46 -8.67
CA ALA A 253 -29.61 -23.50 -8.62
C ALA A 253 -30.23 -22.99 -9.94
N GLU A 254 -29.75 -21.86 -10.45
CA GLU A 254 -30.20 -21.29 -11.73
C GLU A 254 -29.96 -22.25 -12.91
N GLU A 255 -28.81 -22.93 -12.95
CA GLU A 255 -28.50 -23.93 -13.98
C GLU A 255 -29.37 -25.19 -13.90
N LYS A 256 -30.01 -25.48 -12.75
CA LYS A 256 -30.94 -26.63 -12.61
C LYS A 256 -32.37 -26.28 -13.03
N GLU A 257 -32.72 -24.99 -13.05
CA GLU A 257 -34.04 -24.51 -13.45
C GLU A 257 -34.12 -24.18 -14.95
N ALA A 258 -32.96 -24.05 -15.63
CA ALA A 258 -32.83 -23.82 -17.07
C ALA A 258 -32.83 -25.13 -17.88
#